data_AF-A0A485A604-F1
#
_entry.id   AF-A0A485A604-F1
#
_cell.length_a   1.000
_cell.length_b   1.000
_cell.length_c   1.000
_cell.angle_alpha   90.00
_cell.angle_beta   90.00
_cell.angle_gamma   90.00
#
_symmetry.space_group_name_H-M   'P 1'
#
loop_
_entity.id
_entity.type
_entity.pdbx_description
1 polymer ?
#
loop_
_entity_poly.entity_id
_entity_poly.type
_entity_poly.pdbx_seq_one_letter_code
_entity_poly.pdbx_strand_id
1 'polypeptide(L)' 'MGSAYCYPRLAELDVLTSASLKYAIAERGYRLGTYRDV' A
#
# COMPACT_ATOMS: atom_id res chain seq x y z
N MET A 1 -17.38 0.24 -21.45
CA MET A 1 -17.23 -0.88 -20.50
C MET A 1 -16.05 -0.54 -19.62
N GLY A 2 -16.26 -0.32 -18.32
CA GLY A 2 -15.22 0.10 -17.37
C GLY A 2 -15.21 -0.82 -16.15
N SER A 3 -14.06 -0.96 -15.50
CA SER A 3 -13.98 -1.68 -14.23
C SER A 3 -14.90 -1.00 -13.21
N ALA A 4 -15.76 -1.77 -12.54
CA ALA A 4 -16.56 -1.29 -11.41
C ALA A 4 -15.66 -0.80 -10.25
N TYR A 5 -14.38 -1.20 -10.25
CA TYR A 5 -13.37 -0.85 -9.25
C TYR A 5 -12.38 0.19 -9.78
N CYS A 6 -12.88 1.23 -10.46
CA CYS A 6 -12.02 2.30 -10.99
C CYS A 6 -11.69 3.31 -9.90
N TYR A 7 -12.71 3.92 -9.30
CA TYR A 7 -12.55 5.00 -8.32
C TYR A 7 -12.01 4.55 -6.95
N PRO A 8 -12.34 3.37 -6.40
CA PRO A 8 -11.76 2.92 -5.13
C PRO A 8 -10.22 2.84 -5.15
N ARG A 9 -9.60 2.64 -6.32
CA ARG A 9 -8.13 2.61 -6.47
C ARG A 9 -7.47 3.95 -6.12
N LEU A 10 -8.19 5.07 -6.25
CA LEU A 10 -7.66 6.37 -5.86
C LEU A 10 -7.52 6.45 -4.33
N ALA A 11 -8.50 5.95 -3.59
CA ALA A 11 -8.43 5.89 -2.13
C ALA A 11 -7.32 4.93 -1.65
N GLU A 12 -7.15 3.79 -2.32
CA GLU A 12 -6.03 2.89 -2.05
C GLU A 12 -4.68 3.57 -2.29
N LEU A 13 -4.55 4.31 -3.40
CA LEU A 13 -3.33 5.06 -3.72
C LEU A 13 -3.00 6.09 -2.64
N ASP A 14 -3.98 6.86 -2.18
CA ASP A 14 -3.79 7.86 -1.11
C ASP A 14 -3.28 7.22 0.18
N VAL A 15 -3.85 6.07 0.58
CA VAL A 15 -3.41 5.33 1.78
C VAL A 15 -1.99 4.78 1.59
N LEU A 16 -1.75 4.09 0.47
CA LEU A 16 -0.48 3.39 0.21
C LEU A 16 0.70 4.35 -0.01
N THR A 17 0.44 5.60 -0.40
CA THR A 17 1.47 6.63 -0.62
C THR A 17 1.63 7.59 0.55
N SER A 18 0.76 7.51 1.57
CA SER A 18 0.84 8.35 2.75
C SER A 18 2.17 8.23 3.50
N ALA A 19 2.68 9.35 4.01
CA ALA A 19 3.91 9.36 4.82
C ALA A 19 3.74 8.59 6.13
N SER A 20 2.55 8.67 6.74
CA SER A 20 2.21 7.98 7.98
C SER A 20 2.32 6.46 7.86
N LEU A 21 1.95 5.87 6.72
CA LEU A 21 2.06 4.43 6.51
C LEU A 21 3.51 3.95 6.55
N LYS A 22 4.45 4.71 5.98
CA LYS A 22 5.88 4.37 6.01
C LYS A 22 6.42 4.29 7.43
N TYR A 23 6.05 5.26 8.29
CA TYR A 23 6.44 5.25 9.70
C TYR A 23 5.79 4.09 10.46
N ALA A 24 4.50 3.86 10.26
CA ALA A 24 3.77 2.78 10.94
C ALA A 24 4.29 1.38 10.60
N ILE A 25 4.81 1.16 9.38
CA ILE A 25 5.48 -0.08 8.99
C ILE A 25 6.78 -0.26 9.78
N ALA A 26 7.60 0.79 9.86
CA ALA A 26 8.88 0.77 10.56
C ALA A 26 8.72 0.57 12.07
N GLU A 27 7.79 1.27 12.72
CA GLU A 27 7.52 1.16 14.16
C GLU A 27 7.09 -0.25 14.59
N ARG A 28 6.38 -0.95 13.70
CA ARG A 28 5.95 -2.34 13.93
C ARG A 28 7.04 -3.37 13.61
N GLY A 29 8.19 -2.93 13.10
CA GLY A 29 9.30 -3.81 12.71
C GLY A 29 9.01 -4.67 11.47
N TYR A 30 8.01 -4.29 10.66
CA TYR A 30 7.73 -5.02 9.42
C TYR A 30 8.81 -4.71 8.36
N ARG A 31 9.33 -5.77 7.74
CA ARG A 31 10.22 -5.66 6.58
C ARG A 31 9.42 -5.93 5.32
N LEU A 32 9.31 -4.93 4.44
CA LEU A 32 8.72 -5.12 3.12
C LEU A 32 9.65 -6.00 2.28
N GLY A 33 9.14 -7.16 1.87
CA GLY A 33 9.81 -8.10 0.99
C GLY A 33 9.08 -8.23 -0.35
N THR A 34 9.64 -9.08 -1.19
CA THR A 34 9.13 -9.45 -2.51
C THR A 34 9.00 -10.96 -2.60
N TYR A 35 8.26 -11.45 -3.61
CA TYR A 35 8.14 -12.90 -3.87
C TYR A 35 9.47 -13.61 -4.17
N ARG A 36 10.58 -12.87 -4.32
CA ARG A 36 11.92 -13.43 -4.53
C ARG A 36 12.71 -13.64 -3.24
N ASP A 37 12.21 -13.16 -2.10
CA ASP A 37 12.89 -13.26 -0.79
C ASP A 37 12.54 -14.57 -0.05
N VAL A 38 12.03 -15.58 -0.78
CA VAL A 38 11.69 -16.92 -0.27
C VAL A 38 12.89 -17.86 -0.21
#